data_AF-A0A4Q0VB48-F1
#
_entry.id   AF-A0A4Q0VB48-F1
#
_cell.length_a   1.000
_cell.length_b   1.000
_cell.length_c   1.000
_cell.angle_alpha   90.00
_cell.angle_beta   90.00
_cell.angle_gamma   90.00
#
_symmetry.space_group_name_H-M   'P 1'
#
loop_
_entity.id
_entity.type
_entity.pdbx_description
1 polymer ?
#
loop_
_entity_poly.entity_id
_entity_poly.type
_entity_poly.pdbx_seq_one_letter_code
_entity_poly.pdbx_strand_id
1 'polypeptide(L)'
;MARKNFKMKKTITMKRFIADLGENFSEKIKERLLELEIRTVLTRKEVENILDIKHVEHTKYDCPNTPKKSSTKSEKEFSYGRFIVINGDLYFAESCIENDTIMQCPVVDTIFNSLTSQQTVYEDICAKKIDDSNIDYIIDTLLTACPEVSQRYIDIMEEVMSRSENKLSHTL
;
A
#
# COMPACT_ATOMS: atom_id res chain seq x y z
N MET A 1 -2.67 19.83 30.49
CA MET A 1 -3.21 19.23 29.24
C MET A 1 -2.44 17.94 28.97
N ALA A 2 -3.12 16.80 28.96
CA ALA A 2 -2.46 15.52 28.74
C ALA A 2 -2.00 15.41 27.28
N ARG A 3 -0.69 15.30 27.05
CA ARG A 3 -0.14 14.88 25.76
C ARG A 3 -0.65 13.46 25.49
N LYS A 4 -1.68 13.31 24.65
CA LYS A 4 -2.03 12.00 24.11
C LYS A 4 -0.90 11.59 23.17
N ASN A 5 0.02 10.77 23.66
CA ASN A 5 0.96 10.03 22.83
C ASN A 5 0.16 9.01 22.02
N PHE A 6 -0.49 9.44 20.94
CA PHE A 6 -0.97 8.51 19.94
C PHE A 6 0.26 7.89 19.26
N LYS A 7 0.62 6.67 19.66
CA LYS A 7 1.55 5.85 18.88
C LYS A 7 0.95 5.73 17.48
N MET A 8 1.56 6.39 16.50
CA MET A 8 1.17 6.30 15.10
C MET A 8 1.09 4.82 14.70
N LYS A 9 -0.08 4.39 14.19
CA LYS A 9 -0.25 3.03 13.66
C LYS A 9 0.68 2.86 12.47
N LYS A 10 1.58 1.89 12.54
CA LYS A 10 2.58 1.60 11.50
C LYS A 10 2.01 0.82 10.32
N THR A 11 0.91 0.12 10.54
CA THR A 11 0.18 -0.65 9.53
C THR A 11 -1.27 -0.20 9.55
N ILE A 12 -1.80 0.19 8.39
CA ILE A 12 -3.19 0.66 8.24
C ILE A 12 -3.81 0.05 6.98
N THR A 13 -5.13 -0.04 6.98
CA THR A 13 -5.90 -0.47 5.80
C THR A 13 -6.07 0.68 4.81
N MET A 14 -6.46 0.39 3.58
CA MET A 14 -6.75 1.40 2.56
C MET A 14 -7.94 2.27 2.97
N LYS A 15 -8.99 1.67 3.54
CA LYS A 15 -10.11 2.41 4.15
C LYS A 15 -9.64 3.42 5.18
N ARG A 16 -8.70 3.03 6.06
CA ARG A 16 -8.16 3.91 7.08
C ARG A 16 -7.28 5.02 6.47
N PHE A 17 -6.49 4.69 5.46
CA PHE A 17 -5.69 5.65 4.71
C PHE A 17 -6.56 6.74 4.07
N ILE A 18 -7.63 6.36 3.38
CA ILE A 18 -8.59 7.31 2.79
C ILE A 18 -9.24 8.17 3.88
N ALA A 19 -9.64 7.57 5.00
CA ALA A 19 -10.26 8.31 6.09
C ALA A 19 -9.30 9.31 6.78
N ASP A 20 -8.01 8.97 6.88
CA ASP A 20 -7.02 9.80 7.57
C ASP A 20 -6.39 10.88 6.66
N LEU A 21 -6.19 10.58 5.37
CA LEU A 21 -5.40 11.42 4.45
C LEU A 21 -6.10 11.76 3.12
N GLY A 22 -7.29 11.19 2.87
CA GLY A 22 -7.98 11.27 1.58
C GLY A 22 -9.09 12.32 1.49
N GLU A 23 -9.10 13.33 2.36
CA GLU A 23 -10.13 14.39 2.38
C GLU A 23 -10.30 15.04 0.99
N ASN A 24 -9.18 15.33 0.32
CA ASN A 24 -9.15 16.01 -0.99
C ASN A 24 -9.14 15.05 -2.18
N PHE A 25 -9.20 13.73 -1.96
CA PHE A 25 -9.22 12.77 -3.08
C PHE A 25 -10.57 12.84 -3.78
N SER A 26 -10.56 12.69 -5.10
CA SER A 26 -11.80 12.51 -5.86
C SER A 26 -12.49 11.20 -5.45
N GLU A 27 -13.81 11.11 -5.67
CA GLU A 27 -14.54 9.87 -5.41
C GLU A 27 -14.00 8.72 -6.26
N LYS A 28 -13.64 8.98 -7.52
CA LYS A 28 -13.00 7.97 -8.39
C LYS A 28 -11.71 7.44 -7.76
N ILE A 29 -10.83 8.31 -7.24
CA ILE A 29 -9.60 7.86 -6.59
C ILE A 29 -9.90 7.01 -5.36
N LYS A 30 -10.86 7.42 -4.52
CA LYS A 30 -11.24 6.67 -3.32
C LYS A 30 -11.77 5.28 -3.70
N GLU A 31 -12.68 5.19 -4.66
CA GLU A 31 -13.25 3.93 -5.16
C GLU A 31 -12.16 3.00 -5.68
N ARG A 32 -11.29 3.51 -6.56
CA ARG A 32 -10.20 2.72 -7.15
C ARG A 32 -9.18 2.27 -6.10
N LEU A 33 -8.84 3.12 -5.12
CA LEU A 33 -7.98 2.71 -4.01
C LEU A 33 -8.61 1.56 -3.21
N LEU A 34 -9.92 1.60 -2.93
CA LEU A 34 -10.61 0.57 -2.16
C LEU A 34 -10.55 -0.83 -2.80
N GLU A 35 -10.33 -0.96 -4.11
CA GLU A 35 -10.12 -2.25 -4.77
C GLU A 35 -8.88 -2.99 -4.24
N LEU A 36 -7.89 -2.25 -3.73
CA LEU A 36 -6.69 -2.82 -3.12
C LEU A 36 -6.90 -3.31 -1.68
N GLU A 37 -8.02 -2.98 -1.03
CA GLU A 37 -8.27 -3.20 0.42
C GLU A 37 -8.13 -4.68 0.82
N ILE A 38 -8.58 -5.60 -0.05
CA ILE A 38 -8.59 -7.04 0.28
C ILE A 38 -7.19 -7.64 0.19
N ARG A 39 -6.40 -7.24 -0.82
CA ARG A 39 -5.10 -7.87 -1.13
C ARG A 39 -3.92 -7.19 -0.46
N THR A 40 -4.07 -5.92 -0.11
CA THR A 40 -2.94 -5.10 0.29
C THR A 40 -3.09 -4.54 1.69
N VAL A 41 -1.95 -4.14 2.24
CA VAL A 41 -1.88 -3.36 3.46
C VAL A 41 -0.88 -2.23 3.27
N LEU A 42 -1.14 -1.09 3.90
CA LEU A 42 -0.26 0.06 3.88
C LEU A 42 0.60 0.09 5.14
N THR A 43 1.90 0.29 4.97
CA THR A 43 2.85 0.41 6.08
C THR A 43 3.61 1.72 6.02
N ARG A 44 3.85 2.33 7.18
CA ARG A 44 4.57 3.60 7.32
C ARG A 44 5.56 3.54 8.45
N LYS A 45 6.70 4.23 8.28
CA LYS A 45 7.77 4.33 9.28
C LYS A 45 7.58 5.58 10.13
N GLU A 46 8.38 6.62 9.93
CA GLU A 46 8.42 7.80 10.79
C GLU A 46 7.53 8.91 10.27
N VAL A 47 7.40 9.00 8.96
CA VAL A 47 6.59 9.99 8.25
C VAL A 47 5.17 9.47 8.06
N GLU A 48 4.18 10.26 8.47
CA GLU A 48 2.78 9.83 8.55
C GLU A 48 2.13 9.60 7.18
N ASN A 49 2.49 10.46 6.23
CA ASN A 49 1.92 10.59 4.90
C ASN A 49 2.71 9.85 3.81
N ILE A 50 3.70 9.02 4.19
CA ILE A 50 4.45 8.14 3.27
C ILE A 50 4.12 6.70 3.63
N LEU A 51 3.50 5.98 2.71
CA LEU A 51 2.99 4.63 2.94
C LEU A 51 3.40 3.66 1.84
N ASP A 52 4.11 2.61 2.21
CA ASP A 52 4.50 1.49 1.36
C ASP A 52 3.35 0.48 1.25
N ILE A 53 3.04 0.05 0.03
CA ILE A 53 2.02 -0.95 -0.31
C ILE A 53 2.67 -2.33 -0.26
N LYS A 54 2.05 -3.24 0.49
CA LYS A 54 2.48 -4.62 0.69
C LYS A 54 1.33 -5.59 0.50
N HIS A 55 1.64 -6.86 0.23
CA HIS A 55 0.63 -7.92 0.25
C HIS A 55 0.22 -8.21 1.70
N VAL A 56 -1.08 -8.41 1.95
CA VAL A 56 -1.60 -8.59 3.31
C VAL A 56 -1.09 -9.87 4.00
N GLU A 57 -0.76 -10.89 3.22
CA GLU A 57 -0.20 -12.15 3.74
C GLU A 57 1.33 -12.12 3.90
N HIS A 58 1.98 -10.99 3.56
CA HIS A 58 3.44 -10.80 3.68
C HIS A 58 4.28 -11.88 2.99
N THR A 59 3.85 -12.31 1.80
CA THR A 59 4.51 -13.32 0.97
C THR A 59 5.96 -12.94 0.67
N LYS A 60 6.88 -13.89 0.84
CA LYS A 60 8.31 -13.70 0.56
C LYS A 60 8.74 -14.44 -0.70
N TYR A 61 9.75 -13.89 -1.37
CA TYR A 61 10.26 -14.36 -2.65
C TYR A 61 11.77 -14.52 -2.60
N ASP A 62 12.29 -15.52 -3.30
CA ASP A 62 13.72 -15.77 -3.45
C ASP A 62 14.41 -14.54 -4.10
N CYS A 63 15.48 -14.04 -3.47
CA CYS A 63 16.24 -12.93 -4.04
C CYS A 63 17.08 -13.39 -5.26
N PRO A 64 16.94 -12.74 -6.43
CA PRO A 64 17.71 -13.12 -7.62
C PRO A 64 19.21 -12.87 -7.46
N ASN A 65 19.62 -11.97 -6.56
CA ASN A 65 21.00 -11.52 -6.40
C ASN A 65 21.79 -12.21 -5.28
N THR A 66 21.25 -13.22 -4.60
CA THR A 66 22.04 -13.96 -3.60
C THR A 66 23.01 -14.95 -4.26
N PRO A 67 24.33 -14.80 -4.05
CA PRO A 67 25.28 -15.80 -4.52
C PRO A 67 24.98 -17.15 -3.86
N LYS A 68 24.85 -18.20 -4.68
CA LYS A 68 24.52 -19.60 -4.31
C LYS A 68 25.50 -20.26 -3.29
N LYS A 69 26.44 -19.52 -2.72
CA LYS A 69 27.51 -20.01 -1.84
C LYS A 69 27.24 -19.83 -0.35
N SER A 70 26.24 -19.06 0.06
CA SER A 70 25.77 -19.05 1.46
C SER A 70 24.52 -19.92 1.58
N SER A 71 24.53 -20.88 2.51
CA SER A 71 23.45 -21.84 2.81
C SER A 71 22.14 -21.23 3.32
N THR A 72 21.97 -19.91 3.21
CA THR A 72 20.78 -19.15 3.58
C THR A 72 20.27 -18.44 2.33
N LYS A 73 19.24 -19.00 1.68
CA LYS A 73 18.44 -18.25 0.71
C LYS A 73 17.87 -17.03 1.43
N SER A 74 18.17 -15.82 0.96
CA SER A 74 17.52 -14.63 1.52
C SER A 74 16.18 -14.45 0.79
N GLU A 75 15.08 -14.70 1.48
CA GLU A 75 13.75 -14.40 0.98
C GLU A 75 13.32 -13.01 1.46
N LYS A 76 12.79 -12.19 0.55
CA LYS A 76 12.30 -10.84 0.87
C LYS A 76 10.85 -10.68 0.45
N GLU A 77 10.12 -9.86 1.20
CA GLU A 77 8.78 -9.41 0.83
C GLU A 77 8.87 -8.33 -0.25
N PHE A 78 7.92 -8.31 -1.19
CA PHE A 78 7.79 -7.21 -2.13
C PHE A 78 7.04 -6.02 -1.52
N SER A 79 7.55 -4.82 -1.76
CA SER A 79 6.76 -3.59 -1.73
C SER A 79 6.31 -3.27 -3.15
N TYR A 80 4.99 -3.18 -3.35
CA TYR A 80 4.38 -3.05 -4.68
C TYR A 80 4.26 -1.60 -5.16
N GLY A 81 4.50 -0.64 -4.28
CA GLY A 81 4.43 0.78 -4.56
C GLY A 81 4.48 1.58 -3.27
N ARG A 82 4.59 2.90 -3.40
CA ARG A 82 4.57 3.82 -2.27
C ARG A 82 3.72 5.03 -2.59
N PHE A 83 2.73 5.27 -1.75
CA PHE A 83 1.90 6.46 -1.79
C PHE A 83 2.49 7.55 -0.90
N ILE A 84 2.46 8.78 -1.40
CA ILE A 84 2.80 9.98 -0.65
C ILE A 84 1.65 10.96 -0.78
N VAL A 85 1.19 11.52 0.35
CA VAL A 85 0.16 12.57 0.34
C VAL A 85 0.82 13.91 0.63
N ILE A 86 0.80 14.83 -0.33
CA ILE A 86 1.44 16.14 -0.23
C ILE A 86 0.36 17.21 -0.39
N ASN A 87 0.14 18.03 0.63
CA ASN A 87 -0.90 19.07 0.64
C ASN A 87 -2.31 18.54 0.27
N GLY A 88 -2.61 17.29 0.65
CA GLY A 88 -3.87 16.60 0.36
C GLY A 88 -3.96 15.94 -1.02
N ASP A 89 -2.98 16.12 -1.89
CA ASP A 89 -2.90 15.44 -3.18
C ASP A 89 -2.15 14.10 -3.05
N LEU A 90 -2.59 13.10 -3.81
CA LEU A 90 -1.98 11.76 -3.84
C LEU A 90 -0.87 11.67 -4.89
N TYR A 91 0.25 11.04 -4.54
CA TYR A 91 1.39 10.82 -5.42
C TYR A 91 1.87 9.37 -5.34
N PHE A 92 2.43 8.88 -6.45
CA PHE A 92 3.13 7.61 -6.55
C PHE A 92 4.64 7.86 -6.58
N ALA A 93 5.37 7.24 -5.66
CA ALA A 93 6.82 7.41 -5.55
C ALA A 93 7.60 6.55 -6.57
N GLU A 94 8.79 7.01 -6.95
CA GLU A 94 9.72 6.26 -7.80
C GLU A 94 10.33 5.04 -7.10
N SER A 95 10.38 5.10 -5.76
CA SER A 95 11.07 4.11 -4.94
C SER A 95 10.30 3.76 -3.68
N CYS A 96 10.37 2.48 -3.30
CA CYS A 96 9.78 1.92 -2.09
C CYS A 96 10.83 1.75 -0.98
N ILE A 97 10.39 1.24 0.16
CA ILE A 97 11.31 0.83 1.21
C ILE A 97 12.09 -0.41 0.79
N GLU A 98 13.41 -0.35 0.95
CA GLU A 98 14.29 -1.51 0.80
C GLU A 98 15.12 -1.73 2.07
N ASN A 99 15.28 -3.00 2.46
CA ASN A 99 16.14 -3.44 3.56
C ASN A 99 16.39 -4.96 3.47
N ASP A 100 16.87 -5.57 4.54
CA ASP A 100 17.20 -7.00 4.58
C ASP A 100 15.99 -7.92 4.40
N THR A 101 14.76 -7.45 4.66
CA THR A 101 13.53 -8.25 4.58
C THR A 101 12.54 -7.77 3.53
N ILE A 102 12.75 -6.59 2.92
CA ILE A 102 11.85 -5.99 1.93
C ILE A 102 12.64 -5.55 0.70
N MET A 103 12.08 -5.77 -0.49
CA MET A 103 12.59 -5.28 -1.77
C MET A 103 11.48 -4.65 -2.61
N GLN A 104 11.84 -3.75 -3.53
CA GLN A 104 10.91 -3.15 -4.49
C GLN A 104 10.43 -4.18 -5.51
N CYS A 105 9.12 -4.18 -5.79
CA CYS A 105 8.56 -4.91 -6.91
C CYS A 105 8.87 -4.17 -8.24
N PRO A 106 9.28 -4.87 -9.32
CA PRO A 106 9.52 -4.25 -10.64
C PRO A 106 8.31 -3.49 -11.23
N VAL A 107 7.11 -3.75 -10.71
CA VAL A 107 5.90 -3.02 -11.10
C VAL A 107 5.98 -1.52 -10.78
N VAL A 108 6.76 -1.15 -9.75
CA VAL A 108 6.94 0.24 -9.33
C VAL A 108 7.57 1.06 -10.45
N ASP A 109 8.63 0.54 -11.05
CA ASP A 109 9.30 1.20 -12.18
C ASP A 109 8.39 1.29 -13.39
N THR A 110 7.60 0.23 -13.64
CA THR A 110 6.61 0.20 -14.73
C THR A 110 5.58 1.32 -14.57
N ILE A 111 5.00 1.46 -13.37
CA ILE A 111 4.00 2.47 -13.07
C ILE A 111 4.63 3.87 -13.11
N PHE A 112 5.73 4.09 -12.40
CA PHE A 112 6.32 5.42 -12.29
C PHE A 112 6.76 5.99 -13.64
N ASN A 113 7.30 5.15 -14.51
CA ASN A 113 7.75 5.56 -15.84
C ASN A 113 6.61 5.83 -16.82
N SER A 114 5.41 5.28 -16.61
CA SER A 114 4.25 5.55 -17.46
C SER A 114 3.57 6.89 -17.12
N LEU A 115 3.73 7.39 -15.90
CA LEU A 115 3.14 8.64 -15.46
C LEU A 115 3.82 9.84 -16.14
N THR A 116 3.02 10.71 -16.73
CA THR A 116 3.46 11.91 -17.47
C THR A 116 3.37 13.20 -16.67
N SER A 117 2.81 13.14 -15.45
CA SER A 117 2.70 14.30 -14.57
C SER A 117 4.07 14.80 -14.13
N GLN A 118 4.16 16.09 -13.78
CA GLN A 118 5.40 16.71 -13.33
C GLN A 118 5.92 16.01 -12.07
N GLN A 119 7.20 15.66 -12.10
CA GLN A 119 7.87 15.08 -10.95
C GLN A 119 8.02 16.12 -9.83
N THR A 120 7.67 15.70 -8.62
CA THR A 120 7.85 16.45 -7.37
C THR A 120 8.79 15.66 -6.46
N VAL A 121 9.58 16.35 -5.63
CA VAL A 121 10.45 15.72 -4.63
C VAL A 121 9.93 16.02 -3.24
N TYR A 122 9.79 14.99 -2.40
CA TYR A 122 9.35 15.10 -1.01
C TYR A 122 10.12 14.11 -0.15
N GLU A 123 10.77 14.59 0.93
CA GLU A 123 11.63 13.76 1.79
C GLU A 123 12.69 12.98 0.98
N ASP A 124 13.33 13.65 0.01
CA ASP A 124 14.30 13.08 -0.94
C ASP A 124 13.76 11.95 -1.85
N ILE A 125 12.43 11.79 -1.92
CA ILE A 125 11.76 10.81 -2.78
C ILE A 125 11.09 11.55 -3.94
N CYS A 126 11.43 11.15 -5.17
CA CYS A 126 10.70 11.62 -6.33
C CYS A 126 9.34 10.94 -6.42
N ALA A 127 8.31 11.71 -6.72
CA ALA A 127 6.95 11.22 -6.84
C ALA A 127 6.21 11.96 -7.96
N LYS A 128 5.23 11.29 -8.55
CA LYS A 128 4.37 11.82 -9.61
C LYS A 128 2.92 11.79 -9.18
N LYS A 129 2.17 12.82 -9.53
CA LYS A 129 0.79 12.99 -9.08
C LYS A 129 -0.12 11.91 -9.63
N ILE A 130 -0.96 11.37 -8.75
CA ILE A 130 -2.08 10.50 -9.09
C ILE A 130 -3.34 11.36 -9.20
N ASP A 131 -4.07 11.19 -10.29
CA ASP A 131 -5.33 11.87 -10.54
C ASP A 131 -6.30 10.96 -11.31
N ASP A 132 -7.50 11.47 -11.59
CA ASP A 132 -8.57 10.72 -12.27
C ASP A 132 -8.18 10.20 -13.66
N SER A 133 -7.15 10.78 -14.30
CA SER A 133 -6.70 10.36 -15.63
C SER A 133 -5.80 9.12 -15.60
N ASN A 134 -5.15 8.83 -14.47
CA ASN A 134 -4.15 7.77 -14.38
C ASN A 134 -4.42 6.72 -13.29
N ILE A 135 -5.34 6.98 -12.34
CA ILE A 135 -5.64 6.06 -11.24
C ILE A 135 -6.03 4.66 -11.70
N ASP A 136 -6.82 4.52 -12.76
CA ASP A 136 -7.26 3.22 -13.26
C ASP A 136 -6.06 2.35 -13.65
N TYR A 137 -5.16 2.92 -14.46
CA TYR A 137 -3.93 2.24 -14.87
C TYR A 137 -3.07 1.83 -13.67
N ILE A 138 -2.89 2.73 -12.69
CA ILE A 138 -2.06 2.46 -11.52
C ILE A 138 -2.64 1.28 -10.73
N ILE A 139 -3.93 1.31 -10.43
CA ILE A 139 -4.58 0.28 -9.62
C ILE A 139 -4.65 -1.06 -10.36
N ASP A 140 -5.00 -1.06 -11.65
CA ASP A 140 -5.04 -2.29 -12.46
C ASP A 140 -3.65 -2.93 -12.56
N THR A 141 -2.60 -2.12 -12.72
CA THR A 141 -1.22 -2.59 -12.79
C THR A 141 -0.75 -3.14 -11.43
N LEU A 142 -1.11 -2.50 -10.32
CA LEU A 142 -0.85 -3.01 -8.97
C LEU A 142 -1.57 -4.33 -8.72
N LEU A 143 -2.85 -4.45 -9.05
CA LEU A 143 -3.64 -5.67 -8.87
C LEU A 143 -3.17 -6.82 -9.75
N THR A 144 -2.62 -6.53 -10.92
CA THR A 144 -2.02 -7.52 -11.82
C THR A 144 -0.71 -8.09 -11.24
N ALA A 145 0.09 -7.24 -10.58
CA ALA A 145 1.37 -7.66 -9.99
C ALA A 145 1.21 -8.26 -8.59
N CYS A 146 0.26 -7.76 -7.80
CA CYS A 146 -0.02 -8.22 -6.45
C CYS A 146 -0.83 -9.52 -6.50
N PRO A 147 -0.32 -10.63 -5.93
CA PRO A 147 -0.99 -11.91 -6.02
C PRO A 147 -2.37 -11.87 -5.34
N GLU A 148 -3.24 -12.79 -5.77
CA GLU A 148 -4.47 -13.09 -5.03
C GLU A 148 -4.13 -13.56 -3.61
N VAL A 149 -5.03 -13.26 -2.67
CA VAL A 149 -4.97 -13.77 -1.30
C VAL A 149 -5.36 -15.24 -1.25
N SER A 150 -4.89 -15.97 -0.24
CA SER A 150 -5.30 -17.37 -0.05
C SER A 150 -6.79 -17.49 0.25
N GLN A 151 -7.39 -18.64 -0.13
CA GLN A 151 -8.78 -18.96 0.22
C GLN A 151 -9.02 -18.86 1.74
N ARG A 152 -8.04 -19.29 2.54
CA ARG A 152 -8.09 -19.20 4.00
C ARG A 152 -8.25 -17.75 4.46
N TYR A 153 -7.57 -16.80 3.83
CA TYR A 153 -7.71 -15.39 4.17
C TYR A 153 -9.10 -14.87 3.80
N ILE A 154 -9.63 -15.26 2.63
CA ILE A 154 -10.99 -14.93 2.19
C ILE A 154 -12.01 -15.42 3.23
N ASP A 155 -11.93 -16.68 3.64
CA ASP A 155 -12.85 -17.28 4.61
C ASP A 155 -12.82 -16.53 5.96
N ILE A 156 -11.63 -16.11 6.41
CA ILE A 156 -11.48 -15.33 7.65
C ILE A 156 -12.12 -13.94 7.48
N MET A 157 -11.91 -13.27 6.34
CA MET A 157 -12.51 -11.96 6.09
C MET A 157 -14.02 -12.02 6.04
N GLU A 158 -14.61 -13.03 5.39
CA GLU A 158 -16.06 -13.26 5.38
C GLU A 158 -16.63 -13.45 6.80
N GLU A 159 -15.93 -14.22 7.64
CA GLU A 159 -16.31 -14.40 9.04
C GLU A 159 -16.21 -13.09 9.84
N VAL A 160 -15.16 -12.29 9.64
CA VAL A 160 -14.99 -11.00 10.32
C VAL A 160 -16.08 -10.01 9.90
N MET A 161 -16.42 -9.97 8.60
CA MET A 161 -17.47 -9.10 8.08
C MET A 161 -18.85 -9.48 8.62
N SER A 162 -19.22 -10.77 8.54
CA SER A 162 -20.51 -11.26 9.07
C SER A 162 -20.68 -11.04 10.58
N ARG A 163 -19.60 -11.14 11.36
CA ARG A 163 -19.63 -10.82 12.81
C ARG A 163 -19.75 -9.33 13.10
N SER A 164 -19.26 -8.48 12.20
CA SER A 164 -19.34 -7.01 12.34
C SER A 164 -20.76 -6.52 12.04
N GLU A 165 -21.42 -7.12 11.06
CA GLU A 165 -22.83 -6.87 10.73
C GLU A 165 -23.77 -7.33 11.85
N ASN A 166 -23.51 -8.49 12.45
CA ASN A 166 -24.29 -9.01 13.59
C ASN A 166 -24.18 -8.15 14.86
N LYS A 167 -23.10 -7.39 15.04
CA LYS A 167 -22.99 -6.44 16.18
C LYS A 167 -23.82 -5.19 15.97
N LEU A 168 -24.00 -4.75 14.72
CA LEU A 168 -24.85 -3.60 14.38
C LEU A 168 -26.34 -3.94 14.53
N SER A 169 -26.75 -5.18 14.22
CA SER A 169 -28.16 -5.63 14.37
C SER A 169 -28.60 -5.88 15.81
N HIS A 170 -27.67 -6.14 16.74
CA HIS A 170 -27.97 -6.33 18.16
C HIS A 170 -27.84 -5.05 19.02
N THR A 171 -27.55 -3.90 18.41
CA THR A 171 -27.43 -2.60 19.09
C THR A 171 -28.53 -1.60 18.68
N LEU A 172 -29.55 -2.08 17.96
CA LEU A 172 -30.80 -1.36 17.64
C LEU A 172 -31.97 -2.00 18.38
#